data_AF-A0A9P1HFA3-F1
#
_entry.id   AF-A0A9P1HFA3-F1
#
_cell.length_a   1.000
_cell.length_b   1.000
_cell.length_c   1.000
_cell.angle_alpha   90.00
_cell.angle_beta   90.00
_cell.angle_gamma   90.00
#
_symmetry.space_group_name_H-M   'P 1'
#
loop_
_entity.id
_entity.type
_entity.pdbx_description
1 polymer ?
#
loop_
_entity_poly.entity_id
_entity_poly.type
_entity_poly.pdbx_seq_one_letter_code
_entity_poly.pdbx_strand_id
1 'polypeptide(L)'
;MVDEGQPEPEFQRILDIVDHNRDGYVTLQEYMAFMISKETENIQSSEEIEMAFRALSKEFRPYVTAEELHANLTTEQAEYCIHRMKAYTDAISGRSIQGGLDYEQFVHALFQS
;
A
#
# COMPACT_ATOMS: atom_id res chain seq x y z
N MET A 1 -26.20 -19.01 23.73
CA MET A 1 -26.53 -18.91 22.30
C MET A 1 -26.31 -17.45 21.97
N VAL A 2 -25.12 -17.10 21.46
CA VAL A 2 -24.86 -15.73 21.01
C VAL A 2 -25.32 -15.67 19.56
N ASP A 3 -26.28 -14.79 19.33
CA ASP A 3 -27.02 -14.58 18.09
C ASP A 3 -26.05 -14.05 17.01
N GLU A 4 -25.77 -14.90 16.02
CA GLU A 4 -25.12 -14.51 14.77
C GLU A 4 -26.10 -13.65 13.98
N GLY A 5 -25.74 -12.41 13.62
CA GLY A 5 -26.42 -11.73 12.51
C GLY A 5 -26.76 -10.25 12.61
N GLN A 6 -26.18 -9.47 13.51
CA GLN A 6 -26.19 -8.01 13.33
C GLN A 6 -24.84 -7.57 12.74
N PRO A 7 -24.77 -7.14 11.46
CA PRO A 7 -23.58 -6.46 10.97
C PRO A 7 -23.40 -5.24 11.85
N GLU A 8 -22.25 -5.15 12.53
CA GLU A 8 -21.97 -4.08 13.47
C GLU A 8 -22.23 -2.73 12.77
N PRO A 9 -23.05 -1.84 13.33
CA PRO A 9 -23.44 -0.58 12.68
C PRO A 9 -22.23 0.33 12.41
N GLU A 10 -21.09 0.04 13.01
CA GLU A 10 -19.80 0.67 12.69
C GLU A 10 -19.17 0.09 11.42
N PHE A 11 -19.20 -1.23 11.20
CA PHE A 11 -18.72 -1.86 9.97
C PHE A 11 -19.54 -1.42 8.74
N GLN A 12 -20.86 -1.27 8.90
CA GLN A 12 -21.72 -0.81 7.79
C GLN A 12 -21.47 0.67 7.45
N ARG A 13 -21.10 1.50 8.43
CA ARG A 13 -20.71 2.90 8.17
C ARG A 13 -19.31 3.03 7.61
N ILE A 14 -18.39 2.13 7.98
CA ILE A 14 -17.05 2.04 7.37
C ILE A 14 -17.21 1.64 5.91
N LEU A 15 -18.03 0.62 5.60
CA LEU A 15 -18.32 0.20 4.23
C LEU A 15 -18.97 1.32 3.38
N ASP A 16 -19.91 2.10 3.92
CA ASP A 16 -20.59 3.16 3.15
C ASP A 16 -19.69 4.38 2.84
N ILE A 17 -18.57 4.54 3.56
CA ILE A 17 -17.58 5.60 3.34
C ILE A 17 -16.42 5.09 2.46
N VAL A 18 -16.07 3.81 2.59
CA VAL A 18 -14.92 3.17 1.93
C VAL A 18 -15.29 2.55 0.58
N ASP A 19 -16.56 2.29 0.30
CA ASP A 19 -17.04 1.75 -0.98
C ASP A 19 -18.09 2.71 -1.57
N HIS A 20 -17.62 3.69 -2.35
CA HIS A 20 -18.51 4.70 -2.94
C HIS A 20 -19.38 4.11 -4.07
N ASN A 21 -18.98 2.96 -4.60
CA ASN A 21 -19.67 2.24 -5.68
C ASN A 21 -20.63 1.14 -5.17
N ARG A 22 -20.58 0.82 -3.87
CA ARG A 22 -21.37 -0.25 -3.21
C ARG A 22 -21.30 -1.59 -3.96
N ASP A 23 -20.11 -1.97 -4.45
CA ASP A 23 -19.92 -3.23 -5.16
C ASP A 23 -19.48 -4.38 -4.22
N GLY A 24 -19.16 -4.06 -2.96
CA GLY A 24 -18.75 -5.03 -1.93
C GLY A 24 -17.25 -5.30 -1.88
N TYR A 25 -16.43 -4.61 -2.69
CA TYR A 25 -14.97 -4.72 -2.71
C TYR A 25 -14.30 -3.36 -2.46
N VAL A 26 -13.43 -3.29 -1.44
CA VAL A 26 -12.64 -2.09 -1.15
C VAL A 26 -11.41 -2.04 -2.06
N THR A 27 -11.37 -1.10 -2.99
CA THR A 27 -10.18 -0.90 -3.84
C THR A 27 -9.09 -0.14 -3.08
N LEU A 28 -7.82 -0.40 -3.41
CA LEU A 28 -6.68 0.29 -2.78
C LEU A 28 -6.71 1.82 -3.00
N GLN A 29 -7.42 2.28 -4.04
CA GLN A 29 -7.62 3.69 -4.35
C GLN A 29 -8.67 4.33 -3.43
N GLU A 30 -9.75 3.61 -3.11
CA GLU A 30 -10.73 4.03 -2.09
C GLU A 30 -10.16 3.90 -0.67
N TYR A 31 -9.29 2.91 -0.44
CA TYR A 31 -8.49 2.82 0.78
C TYR A 31 -7.60 4.06 0.93
N MET A 32 -6.85 4.46 -0.10
CA MET A 32 -6.04 5.69 -0.07
C MET A 32 -6.88 6.96 0.12
N ALA A 33 -8.02 7.08 -0.54
CA ALA A 33 -8.91 8.24 -0.36
C ALA A 33 -9.52 8.31 1.04
N PHE A 34 -9.87 7.17 1.63
CA PHE A 34 -10.33 7.07 3.02
C PHE A 34 -9.22 7.43 4.01
N MET A 35 -8.00 6.93 3.79
CA MET A 35 -6.78 7.27 4.57
C MET A 35 -6.51 8.78 4.57
N ILE A 36 -6.77 9.48 3.46
CA ILE A 36 -6.61 10.93 3.34
C ILE A 36 -7.72 11.70 4.07
N SER A 37 -8.95 11.16 4.13
CA SER A 37 -10.11 11.84 4.74
C SER A 37 -10.21 11.73 6.26
N LYS A 38 -9.52 10.75 6.87
CA LYS A 38 -9.49 10.52 8.32
C LYS A 38 -8.43 11.43 8.96
N GLU A 39 -8.72 12.72 8.95
CA GLU A 39 -8.06 13.68 9.83
C GLU A 39 -8.37 13.26 11.29
N THR A 40 -7.31 13.09 12.09
CA THR A 40 -7.26 12.85 13.55
C THR A 40 -7.12 11.39 14.05
N GLU A 41 -5.92 11.10 14.60
CA GLU A 41 -5.64 10.20 15.73
C GLU A 41 -5.38 8.69 15.52
N ASN A 42 -4.90 8.23 14.36
CA ASN A 42 -4.02 7.06 14.43
C ASN A 42 -3.02 7.04 13.28
N ILE A 43 -1.75 7.00 13.66
CA ILE A 43 -0.59 7.05 12.78
C ILE A 43 -0.70 5.95 11.71
N GLN A 44 -0.92 6.33 10.45
CA GLN A 44 -0.64 5.47 9.30
C GLN A 44 0.79 5.78 8.88
N SER A 45 1.75 5.29 9.66
CA SER A 45 3.17 5.63 9.53
C SER A 45 3.71 5.20 8.16
N SER A 46 4.72 5.91 7.65
CA SER A 46 5.53 5.44 6.52
C SER A 46 5.99 3.99 6.71
N GLU A 47 6.27 3.61 7.96
CA GLU A 47 6.64 2.25 8.38
C GLU A 47 5.62 1.16 8.01
N GLU A 48 4.31 1.42 8.10
CA GLU A 48 3.30 0.40 7.76
C GLU A 48 3.25 0.17 6.24
N ILE A 49 3.38 1.23 5.46
CA ILE A 49 3.43 1.15 4.00
C ILE A 49 4.73 0.51 3.54
N GLU A 50 5.86 0.85 4.16
CA GLU A 50 7.14 0.19 3.94
C GLU A 50 7.08 -1.31 4.25
N MET A 51 6.45 -1.69 5.37
CA MET A 51 6.22 -3.10 5.73
C MET A 51 5.39 -3.82 4.68
N ALA A 52 4.33 -3.20 4.14
CA ALA A 52 3.52 -3.78 3.09
C ALA A 52 4.35 -4.06 1.83
N PHE A 53 5.11 -3.07 1.33
CA PHE A 53 5.98 -3.29 0.16
C PHE A 53 7.05 -4.35 0.43
N ARG A 54 7.64 -4.35 1.62
CA ARG A 54 8.61 -5.37 2.02
C ARG A 54 8.03 -6.78 2.00
N ALA A 55 6.77 -6.94 2.40
CA ALA A 55 6.06 -8.21 2.35
C ALA A 55 5.76 -8.69 0.91
N LEU A 56 5.69 -7.78 -0.06
CA LEU A 56 5.56 -8.13 -1.49
C LEU A 56 6.89 -8.61 -2.08
N SER A 57 8.01 -8.15 -1.54
CA SER A 57 9.34 -8.58 -1.99
C SER A 57 9.62 -10.03 -1.59
N LYS A 58 10.29 -10.79 -2.46
CA LYS A 58 10.83 -12.10 -2.07
C LYS A 58 11.91 -11.90 -1.03
N GLU A 59 11.89 -12.76 0.00
CA GLU A 59 12.89 -12.79 1.08
C GLU A 59 12.96 -11.50 1.92
N PHE A 60 11.90 -10.68 1.94
CA PHE A 60 11.85 -9.44 2.73
C PHE A 60 13.02 -8.48 2.44
N ARG A 61 13.41 -8.40 1.16
CA ARG A 61 14.48 -7.54 0.68
C ARG A 61 14.07 -6.07 0.78
N PRO A 62 15.06 -5.14 0.88
CA PRO A 62 14.82 -3.69 0.93
C PRO A 62 14.42 -3.09 -0.44
N TYR A 63 13.94 -3.91 -1.37
CA TYR A 63 13.47 -3.48 -2.68
C TYR A 63 12.44 -4.46 -3.22
N VAL A 64 11.59 -3.97 -4.12
CA VAL A 64 10.62 -4.77 -4.87
C VAL A 64 10.96 -4.76 -6.35
N THR A 65 10.49 -5.73 -7.12
CA THR A 65 10.60 -5.71 -8.58
C THR A 65 9.27 -5.41 -9.24
N ALA A 66 9.30 -4.96 -10.51
CA ALA A 66 8.09 -4.79 -11.30
C ALA A 66 7.24 -6.08 -11.33
N GLU A 67 7.88 -7.24 -11.44
CA GLU A 67 7.20 -8.54 -11.40
C GLU A 67 6.49 -8.79 -10.07
N GLU A 68 7.13 -8.46 -8.94
CA GLU A 68 6.55 -8.61 -7.61
C GLU A 68 5.35 -7.66 -7.42
N LEU A 69 5.45 -6.44 -7.93
CA LEU A 69 4.34 -5.48 -7.94
C LEU A 69 3.18 -5.97 -8.81
N HIS A 70 3.42 -6.40 -10.05
CA HIS A 70 2.38 -6.92 -10.93
C HIS A 70 1.74 -8.22 -10.43
N ALA A 71 2.47 -9.02 -9.64
CA ALA A 71 1.94 -10.26 -9.07
C ALA A 71 1.00 -10.03 -7.89
N ASN A 72 1.17 -8.93 -7.15
CA ASN A 72 0.43 -8.64 -5.92
C ASN A 72 -0.53 -7.45 -6.02
N LEU A 73 -0.35 -6.59 -7.02
CA LEU A 73 -1.14 -5.38 -7.26
C LEU A 73 -1.82 -5.45 -8.64
N THR A 74 -2.82 -4.59 -8.85
CA THR A 74 -3.39 -4.45 -10.20
C THR A 74 -2.38 -3.82 -11.15
N THR A 75 -2.54 -4.05 -12.46
CA THR A 75 -1.64 -3.50 -13.49
C THR A 75 -1.46 -1.98 -13.33
N GLU A 76 -2.53 -1.23 -13.11
CA GLU A 76 -2.47 0.23 -12.96
C GLU A 76 -1.68 0.66 -11.71
N GLN A 77 -1.84 -0.05 -10.60
CA GLN A 77 -1.13 0.22 -9.35
C GLN A 77 0.36 -0.11 -9.45
N ALA A 78 0.68 -1.26 -10.05
CA ALA A 78 2.05 -1.65 -10.32
C ALA A 78 2.74 -0.63 -11.23
N GLU A 79 2.11 -0.24 -12.34
CA GLU A 79 2.64 0.77 -13.26
C GLU A 79 2.84 2.12 -12.55
N TYR A 80 1.92 2.54 -11.69
CA TYR A 80 2.06 3.76 -10.90
C TYR A 80 3.27 3.72 -9.96
N CYS A 81 3.46 2.60 -9.25
CA CYS A 81 4.62 2.39 -8.39
C CYS A 81 5.92 2.38 -9.22
N ILE A 82 5.96 1.62 -10.32
CA ILE A 82 7.13 1.50 -11.19
C ILE A 82 7.54 2.85 -11.78
N HIS A 83 6.58 3.70 -12.19
CA HIS A 83 6.86 5.01 -12.77
C HIS A 83 7.38 6.04 -11.75
N ARG A 84 7.05 5.87 -10.46
CA ARG A 84 7.42 6.83 -9.40
C ARG A 84 8.58 6.36 -8.51
N MET A 85 8.77 5.05 -8.38
CA MET A 85 9.89 4.48 -7.65
C MET A 85 11.17 4.65 -8.46
N LYS A 86 12.27 4.92 -7.75
CA LYS A 86 13.60 4.95 -8.36
C LYS A 86 14.24 3.58 -8.31
N ALA A 87 15.28 3.38 -9.10
CA ALA A 87 16.08 2.16 -9.03
C ALA A 87 16.74 2.04 -7.64
N TYR A 88 16.54 0.90 -7.00
CA TYR A 88 17.17 0.61 -5.71
C TYR A 88 18.69 0.51 -5.87
N THR A 89 19.41 1.21 -4.99
CA THR A 89 20.86 1.17 -4.93
C THR A 89 21.28 0.61 -3.58
N ASP A 90 21.99 -0.50 -3.61
CA ASP A 90 22.44 -1.17 -2.41
C ASP A 90 23.43 -0.28 -1.64
N ALA A 91 23.11 0.04 -0.39
CA ALA A 91 23.90 0.97 0.42
C ALA A 91 25.32 0.45 0.72
N ILE A 92 25.53 -0.86 0.70
CA ILE A 92 26.82 -1.50 1.06
C ILE A 92 27.76 -1.51 -0.14
N SER A 93 27.26 -1.95 -1.30
CA SER A 93 28.05 -2.10 -2.52
C SER A 93 28.02 -0.86 -3.42
N GLY A 94 27.08 0.07 -3.20
CA GLY A 94 26.83 1.23 -4.05
C GLY A 94 26.33 0.87 -5.44
N ARG A 95 25.90 -0.38 -5.65
CA ARG A 95 25.45 -0.87 -6.95
C ARG A 95 23.94 -0.78 -7.07
N SER A 96 23.47 -0.25 -8.18
CA SER A 96 22.06 -0.33 -8.53
C SER A 96 21.69 -1.77 -8.87
N ILE A 97 20.63 -2.27 -8.24
CA ILE A 97 20.11 -3.61 -8.50
C ILE A 97 19.24 -3.55 -9.76
N GLN A 98 19.56 -4.40 -10.74
CA GLN A 98 18.80 -4.45 -11.98
C GLN A 98 17.36 -4.87 -11.71
N GLY A 99 16.41 -4.00 -12.06
CA GLY A 99 14.98 -4.23 -11.83
C GLY A 99 14.52 -4.06 -10.38
N GLY A 100 15.42 -3.69 -9.46
CA GLY A 100 15.05 -3.35 -8.09
C GLY A 100 14.50 -1.93 -8.00
N LEU A 101 13.38 -1.77 -7.30
CA LEU A 101 12.68 -0.51 -7.08
C LEU A 101 12.72 -0.16 -5.59
N ASP A 102 13.10 1.08 -5.32
CA ASP A 102 13.24 1.64 -3.97
C ASP A 102 11.87 2.13 -3.47
N TYR A 103 11.20 1.25 -2.72
CA TYR A 103 9.94 1.59 -2.10
C TYR A 103 10.12 2.48 -0.86
N GLU A 104 11.24 2.37 -0.13
CA GLU A 104 11.48 3.17 1.09
C GLU A 104 11.55 4.66 0.73
N GLN A 105 12.34 5.00 -0.28
CA GLN A 105 12.43 6.38 -0.75
C GLN A 105 11.11 6.88 -1.34
N PHE A 106 10.36 6.02 -2.03
CA PHE A 106 9.05 6.36 -2.56
C PHE A 106 8.05 6.67 -1.45
N VAL A 107 7.99 5.82 -0.42
CA VAL A 107 7.12 6.02 0.74
C VAL A 107 7.54 7.29 1.49
N HIS A 108 8.82 7.48 1.79
CA HIS A 108 9.30 8.72 2.40
C HIS A 108 8.91 9.97 1.61
N ALA A 109 8.98 9.93 0.27
CA ALA A 109 8.59 11.06 -0.57
C ALA A 109 7.07 11.34 -0.51
N LEU A 110 6.24 10.30 -0.37
CA LEU A 110 4.79 10.45 -0.22
C LEU A 110 4.40 11.13 1.11
N PHE A 111 5.12 10.82 2.20
CA PHE A 111 4.84 11.35 3.54
C PHE A 111 5.57 12.67 3.88
N GLN A 112 6.54 13.09 3.07
CA GLN A 112 7.23 14.38 3.22
C GLN A 112 6.60 15.53 2.41
N SER A 113 5.49 15.28 1.71
CA SER A 113 4.81 16.25 0.83
C SER A 113 3.56 16.85 1.46
#